data_AF-A0A9Q8WI59-F1
#
_entry.id   AF-A0A9Q8WI59-F1
#
_cell.length_a   1.000
_cell.length_b   1.000
_cell.length_c   1.000
_cell.angle_alpha   90.00
_cell.angle_beta   90.00
_cell.angle_gamma   90.00
#
_symmetry.space_group_name_H-M   'P 1'
#
loop_
_entity.id
_entity.type
_entity.pdbx_description
1 polymer ?
#
loop_
_entity_poly.entity_id
_entity_poly.type
_entity_poly.pdbx_seq_one_letter_code
_entity_poly.pdbx_strand_id
1 'polypeptide(L)'
;MFQAFEWNIPADQQHWKRLKEAVPKLKAIGVDNIWLPPGCKAQSAEGNGYDIYDLYDLGEFDQKGGKSTKWGPKEDLIELCKAAKENGIGVYWDAVLNHKAGADKTERCRVVEVDENDRNKETSEPYEIEG
;
A
#
# COMPACT_ATOMS: atom_id res chain seq x y z
N MET A 1 -2.70 12.75 -15.74
CA MET A 1 -2.48 11.69 -14.73
C MET A 1 -3.59 11.79 -13.69
N PHE A 2 -4.13 10.67 -13.23
CA PHE A 2 -5.27 10.60 -12.30
C PHE A 2 -4.91 9.74 -11.08
N GLN A 3 -5.07 10.28 -9.87
CA GLN A 3 -4.97 9.48 -8.64
C GLN A 3 -6.24 8.63 -8.52
N ALA A 4 -6.08 7.31 -8.64
CA ALA A 4 -7.19 6.38 -8.82
C ALA A 4 -7.72 5.80 -7.49
N PHE A 5 -7.65 6.58 -6.41
CA PHE A 5 -8.16 6.21 -5.10
C PHE A 5 -8.40 7.45 -4.24
N GLU A 6 -9.16 7.29 -3.17
CA GLU A 6 -9.29 8.27 -2.10
C GLU A 6 -9.26 7.53 -0.75
N TRP A 7 -9.14 8.27 0.36
CA TRP A 7 -8.83 7.70 1.67
C TRP A 7 -9.91 6.78 2.24
N ASN A 8 -11.19 7.10 1.97
CA ASN A 8 -12.37 6.50 2.58
C ASN A 8 -13.04 5.42 1.72
N ILE A 9 -12.35 4.92 0.69
CA ILE A 9 -12.87 3.85 -0.14
C ILE A 9 -13.17 2.66 0.80
N PRO A 10 -14.37 2.06 0.71
CA PRO A 10 -14.72 0.94 1.58
C PRO A 10 -13.75 -0.22 1.41
N ALA A 11 -13.40 -0.89 2.50
CA ALA A 11 -12.54 -2.07 2.52
C ALA A 11 -13.30 -3.34 2.07
N ASP A 12 -13.99 -3.27 0.94
CA ASP A 12 -14.82 -4.33 0.40
C ASP A 12 -14.14 -5.16 -0.69
N GLN A 13 -12.84 -4.92 -0.91
CA GLN A 13 -12.00 -5.66 -1.85
C GLN A 13 -12.46 -5.56 -3.32
N GLN A 14 -13.28 -4.56 -3.67
CA GLN A 14 -13.79 -4.38 -5.03
C GLN A 14 -13.11 -3.23 -5.80
N HIS A 15 -12.12 -2.55 -5.22
CA HIS A 15 -11.54 -1.35 -5.82
C HIS A 15 -10.87 -1.62 -7.18
N TRP A 16 -10.13 -2.72 -7.31
CA TRP A 16 -9.55 -3.14 -8.60
C TRP A 16 -10.59 -3.33 -9.69
N LYS A 17 -11.75 -3.93 -9.36
CA LYS A 17 -12.86 -4.11 -10.30
C LYS A 17 -13.50 -2.77 -10.68
N ARG A 18 -13.73 -1.88 -9.72
CA ARG A 18 -14.25 -0.53 -9.98
C ARG A 18 -13.35 0.24 -10.94
N LEU A 19 -12.04 0.19 -10.72
CA LEU A 19 -11.08 0.82 -11.61
C LEU A 19 -11.10 0.19 -13.00
N LYS A 20 -11.18 -1.15 -13.10
CA LYS A 20 -11.26 -1.86 -14.39
C LYS A 20 -12.46 -1.37 -15.20
N GLU A 21 -13.61 -1.23 -14.57
CA GLU A 21 -14.85 -0.72 -15.20
C GLU A 21 -14.76 0.78 -15.56
N ALA A 22 -13.98 1.56 -14.80
CA ALA A 22 -13.81 2.99 -15.02
C ALA A 22 -12.80 3.32 -16.14
N VAL A 23 -11.83 2.45 -16.42
CA VAL A 23 -10.75 2.68 -17.40
C VAL A 23 -11.23 3.25 -18.74
N PRO A 24 -12.25 2.68 -19.43
CA PRO A 24 -12.71 3.24 -20.71
C PRO A 24 -13.27 4.65 -20.58
N LYS A 25 -13.98 4.94 -19.49
CA LYS A 25 -14.55 6.26 -19.20
C LYS A 25 -13.45 7.28 -18.90
N LEU A 26 -12.43 6.87 -18.13
CA LEU A 26 -11.24 7.68 -17.85
C LEU A 26 -10.50 8.01 -19.15
N LYS A 27 -10.34 7.04 -20.06
CA LYS A 27 -9.71 7.29 -21.36
C LYS A 27 -10.51 8.28 -22.20
N ALA A 28 -11.83 8.13 -22.24
CA ALA A 28 -12.73 9.00 -23.01
C ALA A 28 -12.65 10.48 -22.60
N ILE A 29 -12.28 10.76 -21.34
CA ILE A 29 -12.09 12.13 -20.83
C ILE A 29 -10.62 12.59 -20.89
N GLY A 30 -9.73 11.83 -21.55
CA GLY A 30 -8.33 12.22 -21.78
C GLY A 30 -7.34 11.80 -20.70
N VAL A 31 -7.67 10.86 -19.80
CA VAL A 31 -6.70 10.32 -18.85
C VAL A 31 -5.80 9.30 -19.57
N ASP A 32 -4.50 9.58 -19.58
CA ASP A 32 -3.48 8.68 -20.15
C ASP A 32 -2.74 7.83 -19.12
N ASN A 33 -2.77 8.20 -17.84
CA ASN A 33 -2.07 7.47 -16.78
C ASN A 33 -2.87 7.51 -15.48
N ILE A 34 -2.95 6.38 -14.78
CA ILE A 34 -3.54 6.25 -13.44
C ILE A 34 -2.46 5.89 -12.42
N TRP A 35 -2.54 6.50 -11.24
CA TRP A 35 -1.74 6.15 -10.06
C TRP A 35 -2.59 5.34 -9.10
N LEU A 36 -2.20 4.07 -8.90
CA LEU A 36 -2.86 3.14 -7.99
C LEU A 36 -2.44 3.42 -6.53
N PRO A 37 -3.30 3.09 -5.54
CA PRO A 37 -2.86 3.09 -4.15
C PRO A 37 -1.78 2.02 -3.91
N PRO A 38 -1.09 2.02 -2.75
CA PRO A 38 -0.17 0.94 -2.39
C PRO A 38 -0.92 -0.39 -2.34
N GLY A 39 -0.63 -1.27 -3.31
CA GLY A 39 -1.36 -2.53 -3.51
C GLY A 39 -0.71 -3.77 -2.90
N CYS A 40 0.30 -3.57 -2.07
CA CYS A 40 0.97 -4.62 -1.30
C CYS A 40 0.27 -4.84 0.06
N LYS A 41 0.53 -5.97 0.73
CA LYS A 41 -0.08 -6.33 2.01
C LYS A 41 0.31 -5.33 3.11
N ALA A 42 -0.70 -4.73 3.72
CA ALA A 42 -0.57 -3.83 4.86
C ALA A 42 -0.58 -4.59 6.19
N GLN A 43 -0.32 -3.89 7.30
CA GLN A 43 -0.39 -4.49 8.65
C GLN A 43 -1.79 -5.00 9.04
N SER A 44 -2.84 -4.56 8.33
CA SER A 44 -4.22 -5.00 8.52
C SER A 44 -4.97 -5.08 7.19
N ALA A 45 -6.03 -5.88 7.13
CA ALA A 45 -6.85 -6.05 5.93
C ALA A 45 -7.54 -4.76 5.44
N GLU A 46 -7.72 -3.78 6.33
CA GLU A 46 -8.38 -2.49 6.03
C GLU A 46 -7.39 -1.34 5.81
N GLY A 47 -6.08 -1.63 5.92
CA GLY A 47 -5.02 -0.63 5.73
C GLY A 47 -5.05 -0.03 4.33
N ASN A 48 -4.79 1.28 4.24
CA ASN A 48 -4.65 1.97 2.95
C ASN A 48 -3.34 1.61 2.22
N GLY A 49 -2.44 0.88 2.88
CA GLY A 49 -1.23 0.33 2.27
C GLY A 49 0.05 1.13 2.55
N TYR A 50 -0.06 2.32 3.16
CA TYR A 50 1.10 3.07 3.65
C TYR A 50 1.73 2.42 4.90
N ASP A 51 0.94 1.66 5.63
CA ASP A 51 1.34 0.73 6.70
C ASP A 51 1.84 -0.60 6.13
N ILE A 52 2.85 -0.51 5.24
CA ILE A 52 3.34 -1.63 4.43
C ILE A 52 3.97 -2.75 5.26
N TYR A 53 3.44 -3.97 5.14
CA TYR A 53 3.96 -5.16 5.83
C TYR A 53 4.82 -6.02 4.90
N ASP A 54 4.29 -6.48 3.77
CA ASP A 54 5.00 -7.34 2.83
C ASP A 54 4.90 -6.76 1.41
N LEU A 55 6.05 -6.35 0.86
CA LEU A 55 6.16 -5.75 -0.47
C LEU A 55 5.94 -6.76 -1.60
N TYR A 56 6.06 -8.06 -1.32
CA TYR A 56 5.89 -9.12 -2.32
C TYR A 56 4.46 -9.65 -2.35
N ASP A 57 3.70 -9.49 -1.27
CA ASP A 57 2.31 -9.94 -1.21
C ASP A 57 1.37 -8.89 -1.81
N LEU A 58 0.93 -9.12 -3.06
CA LEU A 58 -0.04 -8.26 -3.76
C LEU A 58 -1.50 -8.64 -3.45
N GLY A 59 -1.75 -9.28 -2.30
CA GLY A 59 -3.04 -9.87 -1.97
C GLY A 59 -3.15 -11.32 -2.45
N GLU A 60 -2.07 -12.09 -2.34
CA GLU A 60 -1.97 -13.48 -2.79
C GLU A 60 -1.75 -14.50 -1.66
N PHE A 61 -1.24 -14.08 -0.51
CA PHE A 61 -0.99 -14.95 0.64
C PHE A 61 -1.91 -14.65 1.82
N ASP A 62 -2.28 -15.66 2.60
CA ASP A 62 -3.08 -15.48 3.81
C ASP A 62 -2.23 -14.92 4.95
N GLN A 63 -2.32 -13.60 5.17
CA GLN A 63 -1.49 -12.85 6.11
C GLN A 63 -2.29 -11.68 6.68
N LYS A 64 -2.02 -11.30 7.94
CA LYS A 64 -2.61 -10.12 8.60
C LYS A 64 -4.15 -10.04 8.51
N GLY A 65 -4.82 -11.19 8.63
CA GLY A 65 -6.28 -11.30 8.68
C GLY A 65 -6.96 -11.60 7.33
N GLY A 66 -6.21 -11.84 6.26
CA GLY A 66 -6.77 -12.41 5.03
C GLY A 66 -5.82 -12.46 3.83
N LYS A 67 -6.30 -13.07 2.74
CA LYS A 67 -5.57 -13.15 1.47
C LYS A 67 -5.47 -11.77 0.80
N SER A 68 -6.61 -11.15 0.51
CA SER A 68 -6.70 -9.90 -0.26
C SER A 68 -6.14 -8.70 0.49
N THR A 69 -5.73 -7.66 -0.26
CA THR A 69 -5.57 -6.31 0.30
C THR A 69 -6.93 -5.62 0.45
N LYS A 70 -6.97 -4.44 1.08
CA LYS A 70 -8.14 -3.54 1.08
C LYS A 70 -8.78 -3.39 -0.31
N TRP A 71 -7.92 -3.33 -1.33
CA TRP A 71 -8.28 -2.99 -2.70
C TRP A 71 -8.83 -4.16 -3.51
N GLY A 72 -8.42 -5.39 -3.15
CA GLY A 72 -8.77 -6.62 -3.85
C GLY A 72 -7.62 -7.64 -3.85
N PRO A 73 -7.89 -8.85 -4.38
CA PRO A 73 -6.88 -9.88 -4.56
C PRO A 73 -6.02 -9.59 -5.80
N LYS A 74 -4.83 -10.22 -5.87
CA LYS A 74 -3.85 -10.04 -6.95
C LYS A 74 -4.44 -10.28 -8.35
N GLU A 75 -5.36 -11.22 -8.46
CA GLU A 75 -5.99 -11.58 -9.73
C GLU A 75 -6.79 -10.41 -10.33
N ASP A 76 -7.51 -9.65 -9.50
CA ASP A 76 -8.27 -8.47 -9.96
C ASP A 76 -7.35 -7.31 -10.36
N LEU A 77 -6.20 -7.16 -9.69
CA LEU A 77 -5.17 -6.17 -10.06
C LEU A 77 -4.58 -6.48 -11.45
N ILE A 78 -4.32 -7.75 -11.76
CA ILE A 78 -3.83 -8.18 -13.07
C ILE A 78 -4.86 -7.85 -14.16
N GLU A 79 -6.15 -8.11 -13.90
CA GLU A 79 -7.23 -7.77 -14.84
C GLU A 79 -7.39 -6.26 -15.05
N LEU A 80 -7.20 -5.45 -14.01
CA LEU A 80 -7.13 -3.98 -14.13
C LEU A 80 -5.96 -3.54 -15.02
N CYS A 81 -4.75 -4.06 -14.78
CA CYS A 81 -3.57 -3.74 -15.57
C CYS A 81 -3.73 -4.11 -17.06
N LYS A 82 -4.37 -5.24 -17.33
CA LYS A 82 -4.71 -5.67 -18.69
C LYS A 82 -5.70 -4.70 -19.35
N ALA A 83 -6.79 -4.35 -18.68
CA ALA A 83 -7.77 -3.40 -19.20
C ALA A 83 -7.16 -2.01 -19.45
N ALA A 84 -6.32 -1.53 -18.54
CA ALA A 84 -5.59 -0.27 -18.69
C ALA A 84 -4.70 -0.30 -19.96
N LYS A 85 -3.93 -1.37 -20.14
CA LYS A 85 -3.09 -1.57 -21.34
C LYS A 85 -3.91 -1.60 -22.63
N GLU A 86 -5.02 -2.34 -22.66
CA GLU A 86 -5.92 -2.44 -23.82
C GLU A 86 -6.54 -1.09 -24.20
N ASN A 87 -6.77 -0.20 -23.23
CA ASN A 87 -7.31 1.14 -23.46
C ASN A 87 -6.24 2.22 -23.63
N GLY A 88 -4.95 1.85 -23.66
CA GLY A 88 -3.85 2.81 -23.78
C GLY A 88 -3.75 3.77 -22.59
N ILE A 89 -3.99 3.25 -21.38
CA ILE A 89 -3.75 3.93 -20.10
C ILE A 89 -2.52 3.29 -19.43
N GLY A 90 -1.54 4.12 -19.06
CA GLY A 90 -0.41 3.70 -18.24
C GLY A 90 -0.78 3.56 -16.76
N VAL A 91 -0.09 2.65 -16.07
CA VAL A 91 -0.31 2.37 -14.64
C VAL A 91 0.95 2.71 -13.86
N TYR A 92 0.81 3.56 -12.86
CA TYR A 92 1.87 3.88 -11.90
C TYR A 92 1.58 3.24 -10.55
N TRP A 93 2.60 2.61 -9.99
CA TRP A 93 2.56 1.89 -8.73
C TRP A 93 3.06 2.78 -7.59
N ASP A 94 2.34 2.82 -6.47
CA ASP A 94 2.79 3.51 -5.26
C ASP A 94 3.85 2.65 -4.53
N ALA A 95 5.07 3.15 -4.45
CA ALA A 95 6.22 2.45 -3.86
C ALA A 95 6.53 3.00 -2.47
N VAL A 96 5.97 2.36 -1.44
CA VAL A 96 6.20 2.71 -0.03
C VAL A 96 7.48 2.02 0.47
N LEU A 97 8.61 2.72 0.38
CA LEU A 97 9.94 2.17 0.69
C LEU A 97 10.62 2.78 1.92
N ASN A 98 9.99 3.77 2.56
CA ASN A 98 10.57 4.46 3.71
C ASN A 98 10.67 3.59 4.97
N HIS A 99 9.70 2.69 5.18
CA HIS A 99 9.55 1.94 6.42
C HIS A 99 8.79 0.62 6.17
N LYS A 100 8.66 -0.19 7.22
CA LYS A 100 7.75 -1.33 7.29
C LYS A 100 6.92 -1.24 8.58
N ALA A 101 5.70 -1.77 8.57
CA ALA A 101 4.78 -1.80 9.70
C ALA A 101 4.27 -3.23 9.95
N GLY A 102 3.81 -3.50 11.17
CA GLY A 102 3.22 -4.79 11.54
C GLY A 102 4.22 -5.95 11.60
N ALA A 103 5.41 -5.74 12.17
CA ALA A 103 6.38 -6.81 12.40
C ALA A 103 5.73 -8.02 13.11
N ASP A 104 6.21 -9.23 12.81
CA ASP A 104 5.60 -10.47 13.33
C ASP A 104 5.87 -10.71 14.82
N LYS A 105 6.96 -10.14 15.33
CA LYS A 105 7.40 -10.25 16.72
C LYS A 105 8.21 -9.02 17.08
N THR A 106 8.29 -8.77 18.39
CA THR A 106 9.22 -7.82 18.96
C THR A 106 10.61 -8.43 19.08
N GLU A 107 11.64 -7.58 19.11
CA GLU A 107 13.02 -7.95 19.42
C GLU A 107 13.62 -6.96 20.43
N ARG A 108 14.48 -7.49 21.30
CA ARG A 108 15.21 -6.64 22.26
C ARG A 108 16.31 -5.90 21.53
N CYS A 109 16.33 -4.58 21.65
CA CYS A 109 17.36 -3.74 21.05
C CYS A 109 17.82 -2.65 22.02
N ARG A 110 19.09 -2.28 21.91
CA ARG A 110 19.67 -1.17 22.67
C ARG A 110 19.46 0.13 21.88
N VAL A 111 18.89 1.13 22.53
CA VAL A 111 18.46 2.38 21.90
C VAL A 111 18.89 3.60 22.73
N VAL A 112 18.83 4.77 22.10
CA VAL A 112 18.90 6.09 22.72
C VAL A 112 17.72 6.92 22.23
N GLU A 113 17.17 7.77 23.10
CA GLU A 113 16.22 8.79 22.66
C GLU A 113 16.96 9.95 21.98
N VAL A 114 16.31 10.55 20.99
CA VAL A 114 16.83 11.72 20.27
C VAL A 114 15.81 12.85 20.30
N ASP A 115 16.30 14.09 20.22
CA ASP A 115 15.47 15.29 20.19
C ASP A 115 14.53 15.29 18.97
N GLU A 116 13.26 15.63 19.16
CA GLU A 116 12.26 15.62 18.09
C GLU A 116 12.54 16.66 16.98
N ASN A 117 13.23 17.76 17.34
CA ASN A 117 13.57 18.87 16.45
C ASN A 117 14.99 18.72 15.85
N ASP A 118 15.85 17.89 16.44
CA ASP A 118 17.15 17.51 15.88
C ASP A 118 17.50 16.06 16.23
N ARG A 119 17.17 15.15 15.31
CA ARG A 119 17.35 13.70 15.50
C ARG A 119 18.81 13.24 15.55
N ASN A 120 19.79 14.15 15.45
CA ASN A 120 21.21 13.85 15.68
C ASN A 120 21.66 14.12 17.13
N LYS A 121 20.79 14.70 17.96
CA LYS A 121 21.09 15.05 19.34
C LYS A 121 20.45 14.04 20.29
N GLU A 122 21.28 13.26 20.97
CA GLU A 122 20.85 12.30 21.99
C GLU A 122 20.30 13.02 23.25
N THR A 123 19.21 12.48 23.81
CA THR A 123 18.54 13.03 25.00
C THR A 123 18.48 12.03 26.17
N SER A 124 18.96 10.80 25.98
CA SER A 124 19.03 9.77 27.03
C SER A 124 20.37 9.04 27.01
N GLU A 125 20.72 8.41 28.14
CA GLU A 125 21.73 7.34 28.14
C GLU A 125 21.21 6.10 27.39
N PRO A 126 22.07 5.24 26.83
CA PRO A 126 21.61 4.03 26.15
C PRO A 126 20.95 3.01 27.09
N TYR A 127 19.77 2.52 26.72
CA TYR A 127 19.00 1.51 27.46
C TYR A 127 18.42 0.47 26.51
N GLU A 128 17.82 -0.59 27.05
CA GLU A 128 17.23 -1.65 26.25
C GLU A 128 15.70 -1.54 26.23
N ILE A 129 15.12 -1.73 25.05
CA ILE A 129 13.68 -1.85 24.84
C ILE A 129 13.35 -3.20 24.19
N GLU A 130 12.09 -3.59 24.27
CA GLU A 130 11.51 -4.66 23.46
C GLU A 130 10.40 -4.04 22.60
N GLY A 131 10.56 -4.12 21.27
CA GLY A 131 9.67 -3.48 20.30
C GLY A 131 9.68 -4.19 18.96
#